data_AF-A0A7W1DE51-F1
#
_entry.id   AF-A0A7W1DE51-F1
#
_cell.length_a   1.000
_cell.length_b   1.000
_cell.length_c   1.000
_cell.angle_alpha   90.00
_cell.angle_beta   90.00
_cell.angle_gamma   90.00
#
_symmetry.space_group_name_H-M   'P 1'
#
loop_
_entity.id
_entity.type
_entity.pdbx_description
1 polymer ?
#
loop_
_entity_poly.entity_id
_entity_poly.type
_entity_poly.pdbx_seq_one_letter_code
_entity_poly.pdbx_strand_id
1 'polypeptide(L)'
;MAGKFTNPLDNIRIASPCKANWEEMFGNERKRFCGECKLNVYNLSGMSRREAENLILQFEGRLCVRFFRRADGSILTKDCPVGWQAIKHRVSKMATAFASLVFGALSGIGLANYFAQSNKPISSTGEINVENTDIIMKTLPTPQPEFKLGQIKISDKVEQGYPTDGRISNIEEVRQEIKNQRKH
;
A
#
# COMPACT_ATOMS: atom_id res chain seq x y z
N MET A 1 5.20 15.57 22.10
CA MET A 1 3.89 15.25 21.47
C MET A 1 3.77 13.74 21.44
N ALA A 2 3.09 13.14 22.43
CA ALA A 2 2.97 11.69 22.53
C ALA A 2 2.04 11.18 21.42
N GLY A 3 2.56 10.33 20.55
CA GLY A 3 1.78 9.65 19.53
C GLY A 3 0.65 8.87 20.21
N LYS A 4 -0.59 9.22 19.90
CA LYS A 4 -1.78 8.49 20.34
C LYS A 4 -1.66 7.07 19.79
N PHE A 5 -1.40 6.08 20.65
CA PHE A 5 -1.59 4.67 20.33
C PHE A 5 -3.07 4.42 20.08
N THR A 6 -3.54 4.67 18.86
CA THR A 6 -4.96 4.49 18.50
C THR A 6 -5.35 3.01 18.40
N ASN A 7 -4.39 2.09 18.41
CA ASN A 7 -4.58 0.66 18.20
C ASN A 7 -3.95 -0.15 19.35
N PRO A 8 -4.69 -1.05 20.03
CA PRO A 8 -4.19 -1.87 21.14
C PRO A 8 -2.97 -2.72 20.77
N LEU A 9 -2.88 -3.13 19.50
CA LEU A 9 -1.74 -3.92 19.03
C LEU A 9 -0.41 -3.15 19.15
N ASP A 10 -0.42 -1.83 19.09
CA ASP A 10 0.80 -1.02 19.13
C ASP A 10 1.46 -1.04 20.52
N ASN A 11 0.71 -1.40 21.58
CA ASN A 11 1.23 -1.56 22.94
C ASN A 11 1.84 -2.97 23.20
N ILE A 12 1.87 -3.87 22.21
CA ILE A 12 2.49 -5.20 22.39
C ILE A 12 3.98 -5.04 22.72
N ARG A 13 4.43 -5.69 23.79
CA ARG A 13 5.83 -5.74 24.22
C ARG A 13 6.36 -7.16 24.17
N ILE A 14 7.59 -7.35 23.71
CA ILE A 14 8.23 -8.66 23.65
C ILE A 14 9.10 -8.86 24.90
N ALA A 15 8.78 -9.89 25.69
CA ALA A 15 9.49 -10.26 26.91
C ALA A 15 10.82 -10.96 26.60
N SER A 16 10.76 -11.88 25.64
CA SER A 16 11.88 -12.74 25.27
C SER A 16 11.93 -12.83 23.74
N PRO A 17 12.85 -12.09 23.09
CA PRO A 17 13.00 -12.17 21.64
C PRO A 17 13.43 -13.58 21.24
N CYS A 18 12.85 -14.08 20.17
CA CYS A 18 13.28 -15.32 19.55
C CYS A 18 14.39 -14.98 18.55
N LYS A 19 15.46 -15.80 18.49
CA LYS A 19 16.56 -15.60 17.53
C LYS A 19 16.51 -16.58 16.36
N ALA A 20 15.61 -17.56 16.43
CA ALA A 20 15.44 -18.58 15.42
C ALA A 20 15.07 -17.97 14.07
N ASN A 21 15.60 -18.56 13.00
CA ASN A 21 15.28 -18.15 11.64
C ASN A 21 13.83 -18.55 11.29
N TRP A 22 13.00 -17.59 10.88
CA TRP A 22 11.59 -17.83 10.56
C TRP A 22 11.43 -18.77 9.35
N GLU A 23 12.37 -18.68 8.42
CA GLU A 23 12.41 -19.39 7.15
C GLU A 23 12.68 -20.89 7.36
N GLU A 24 13.35 -21.24 8.46
CA GLU A 24 13.64 -22.62 8.88
C GLU A 24 12.54 -23.24 9.74
N MET A 25 11.54 -22.45 10.16
CA MET A 25 10.42 -22.94 10.97
C MET A 25 9.41 -23.72 10.13
N PHE A 26 8.77 -24.72 10.74
CA PHE A 26 7.79 -25.58 10.06
C PHE A 26 6.39 -24.97 10.09
N GLY A 27 5.78 -24.78 8.92
CA GLY A 27 4.39 -24.31 8.83
C GLY A 27 4.12 -23.47 7.58
N ASN A 28 3.28 -22.47 7.73
CA ASN A 28 2.87 -21.57 6.64
C ASN A 28 3.16 -20.11 6.97
N GLU A 29 2.88 -19.19 6.04
CA GLU A 29 3.11 -17.75 6.23
C GLU A 29 2.36 -17.12 7.41
N ARG A 30 1.26 -17.75 7.87
CA ARG A 30 0.44 -17.26 8.98
C ARG A 30 0.95 -17.75 10.33
N LYS A 31 1.37 -19.01 10.42
CA LYS A 31 1.82 -19.67 11.65
C LYS A 31 2.91 -20.67 11.33
N ARG A 32 4.02 -20.58 12.04
CA ARG A 32 5.09 -21.59 12.00
C ARG A 32 5.44 -22.08 13.40
N PHE A 33 5.86 -23.32 13.51
CA PHE A 33 6.35 -23.92 14.73
C PHE A 33 7.87 -23.71 14.83
N CYS A 34 8.30 -23.08 15.91
CA CYS A 34 9.72 -22.88 16.20
C CYS A 34 10.24 -24.00 17.11
N GLY A 35 11.27 -24.71 16.65
CA GLY A 35 11.91 -25.78 17.42
C GLY A 35 12.68 -25.28 18.66
N GLU A 36 13.24 -24.06 18.61
CA GLU A 36 14.00 -23.48 19.72
C GLU A 36 13.11 -23.07 20.90
N CYS A 37 12.08 -22.27 20.64
CA CYS A 37 11.16 -21.82 21.69
C CYS A 37 10.02 -22.82 21.97
N LYS A 38 9.91 -23.89 21.17
CA LYS A 38 8.88 -24.95 21.24
C LYS A 38 7.45 -24.39 21.26
N LEU A 39 7.23 -23.29 20.55
CA LEU A 39 5.94 -22.62 20.44
C LEU A 39 5.60 -22.31 18.98
N ASN A 40 4.30 -22.14 18.73
CA ASN A 40 3.82 -21.58 17.48
C ASN A 40 4.09 -20.07 17.48
N VAL A 41 4.82 -19.61 16.47
CA VAL A 41 5.07 -18.20 16.18
C VAL A 41 4.08 -17.75 15.12
N TYR A 42 3.27 -16.75 15.47
CA TYR A 42 2.23 -16.20 14.59
C TYR A 42 2.71 -14.92 13.91
N ASN A 43 2.57 -14.83 12.60
CA ASN A 43 2.95 -13.65 11.82
C ASN A 43 1.81 -12.63 11.80
N LEU A 44 1.89 -11.60 12.64
CA LEU A 44 0.86 -10.54 12.68
C LEU A 44 0.90 -9.65 11.44
N SER A 45 2.06 -9.51 10.80
CA SER A 45 2.18 -8.71 9.58
C SER A 45 1.52 -9.36 8.37
N GLY A 46 1.36 -10.68 8.38
CA GLY A 46 0.54 -11.42 7.41
C GLY A 46 -0.97 -11.39 7.70
N MET A 47 -1.40 -10.86 8.85
CA MET A 47 -2.80 -10.85 9.29
C MET A 47 -3.41 -9.46 9.18
N SER A 48 -4.73 -9.41 9.00
CA SER A 48 -5.49 -8.18 9.25
C SER A 48 -5.43 -7.78 10.72
N ARG A 49 -5.71 -6.51 11.02
CA ARG A 49 -5.81 -6.03 12.40
C ARG A 49 -6.82 -6.84 13.21
N ARG A 50 -8.01 -7.08 12.66
CA ARG A 50 -9.08 -7.83 13.33
C ARG A 50 -8.67 -9.28 13.60
N GLU A 51 -7.99 -9.93 12.66
CA GLU A 51 -7.48 -11.28 12.87
C GLU A 51 -6.41 -11.34 13.96
N ALA A 52 -5.49 -10.36 13.98
CA ALA A 52 -4.46 -10.26 15.02
C ALA A 52 -5.07 -10.04 16.41
N GLU A 53 -6.07 -9.16 16.54
CA GLU A 53 -6.81 -8.97 17.79
C GLU A 53 -7.55 -10.24 18.22
N ASN A 54 -8.25 -10.91 17.29
CA ASN A 54 -8.96 -12.15 17.58
C ASN A 54 -8.00 -13.25 18.03
N LEU A 55 -6.80 -13.34 17.45
CA LEU A 55 -5.76 -14.26 17.89
C LEU A 55 -5.39 -14.02 19.36
N ILE A 56 -5.16 -12.76 19.76
CA ILE A 56 -4.81 -12.38 21.14
C ILE A 56 -5.97 -12.66 22.11
N LEU A 57 -7.21 -12.48 21.66
CA LEU A 57 -8.40 -12.78 22.45
C LEU A 57 -8.60 -14.28 22.67
N GLN A 58 -8.28 -15.11 21.66
CA GLN A 58 -8.49 -16.56 21.68
C GLN A 58 -7.36 -17.32 22.37
N PHE A 59 -6.13 -16.81 22.34
CA PHE A 59 -4.99 -17.50 22.95
C PHE A 59 -4.95 -17.28 24.45
N GLU A 60 -4.99 -18.37 25.22
CA GLU A 60 -4.73 -18.35 26.66
C GLU A 60 -3.27 -18.78 26.93
N GLY A 61 -2.55 -17.96 27.70
CA GLY A 61 -1.16 -18.22 28.09
C GLY A 61 -0.09 -17.65 27.15
N ARG A 62 0.90 -18.46 26.78
CA ARG A 62 2.14 -18.02 26.11
C ARG A 62 1.94 -17.92 24.60
N LEU A 63 1.90 -16.69 24.07
CA LEU A 63 1.82 -16.42 22.64
C LEU A 63 3.16 -15.87 22.12
N CYS A 64 3.72 -16.52 21.09
CA CYS A 64 4.83 -15.98 20.33
C CYS A 64 4.30 -15.35 19.04
N VAL A 65 4.77 -14.15 18.73
CA VAL A 65 4.38 -13.41 17.54
C VAL A 65 5.61 -12.90 16.82
N ARG A 66 5.45 -12.64 15.52
CA ARG A 66 6.40 -11.93 14.67
C ARG A 66 5.67 -10.78 14.01
N PHE A 67 6.27 -9.59 14.05
CA PHE A 67 5.72 -8.42 13.39
C PHE A 67 6.79 -7.40 13.03
N PHE A 68 6.48 -6.54 12.08
CA PHE A 68 7.29 -5.35 11.79
C PHE A 68 6.71 -4.13 12.52
N ARG A 69 7.59 -3.33 13.11
CA ARG A 69 7.24 -2.06 13.75
C ARG A 69 7.82 -0.92 12.94
N ARG A 70 7.00 0.07 12.61
CA ARG A 70 7.45 1.30 11.93
C ARG A 70 8.07 2.26 12.94
N ALA A 71 8.81 3.26 12.47
CA ALA A 71 9.38 4.34 13.28
C ALA A 71 8.34 5.12 14.12
N ASP A 72 7.06 5.09 13.74
CA ASP A 72 5.95 5.70 14.51
C ASP A 72 5.48 4.83 15.69
N GLY A 73 6.04 3.64 15.86
CA GLY A 73 5.65 2.68 16.89
C GLY A 73 4.47 1.78 16.51
N SER A 74 3.84 1.99 15.35
CA SER A 74 2.72 1.18 14.89
C SER A 74 3.16 -0.19 14.37
N ILE A 75 2.35 -1.22 14.64
CA ILE A 75 2.57 -2.55 14.08
C ILE A 75 2.01 -2.61 12.65
N LEU A 76 2.86 -3.09 11.74
CA LEU A 76 2.46 -3.37 10.36
C LEU A 76 1.59 -4.63 10.33
N THR A 77 0.35 -4.45 9.91
CA THR A 77 -0.64 -5.50 9.60
C THR A 77 -1.04 -5.40 8.14
N LYS A 78 -1.64 -6.46 7.58
CA LYS A 78 -2.09 -6.51 6.17
C LYS A 78 -2.99 -5.33 5.79
N ASP A 79 -3.92 -4.97 6.69
CA ASP A 79 -4.91 -3.91 6.45
C ASP A 79 -4.49 -2.56 7.05
N CYS A 80 -3.19 -2.23 6.99
CA CYS A 80 -2.66 -1.02 7.61
C CYS A 80 -3.38 0.24 7.05
N PRO A 81 -4.05 1.04 7.90
CA PRO A 81 -4.95 2.12 7.45
C PRO A 81 -4.21 3.21 6.67
N VAL A 82 -2.94 3.46 6.97
CA VAL A 82 -2.14 4.45 6.25
C VAL A 82 -1.78 4.01 4.84
N GLY A 83 -1.57 2.70 4.61
CA GLY A 83 -1.40 2.15 3.26
C GLY A 83 -2.70 2.21 2.46
N TRP A 84 -3.83 1.91 3.13
CA TRP A 84 -5.15 1.97 2.52
C TRP A 84 -5.59 3.39 2.15
N GLN A 85 -5.24 4.40 2.96
CA GLN A 85 -5.53 5.80 2.64
C GLN A 85 -4.83 6.25 1.36
N ALA A 86 -3.55 5.90 1.18
CA ALA A 86 -2.81 6.22 -0.05
C ALA A 86 -3.43 5.54 -1.29
N ILE A 87 -3.86 4.29 -1.16
CA ILE A 87 -4.56 3.56 -2.23
C ILE A 87 -5.91 4.21 -2.53
N LYS A 88 -6.72 4.50 -1.51
CA LYS A 88 -8.04 5.12 -1.65
C LYS A 88 -7.97 6.46 -2.38
N HIS A 89 -6.98 7.30 -2.08
CA HIS A 89 -6.80 8.57 -2.79
C HIS A 89 -6.43 8.37 -4.26
N ARG A 90 -5.58 7.40 -4.59
CA ARG A 90 -5.22 7.09 -5.99
C ARG A 90 -6.42 6.54 -6.76
N VAL A 91 -7.12 5.57 -6.20
CA VAL A 91 -8.32 4.97 -6.80
C VAL A 91 -9.43 6.00 -6.97
N SER A 92 -9.65 6.86 -5.97
CA SER A 92 -10.66 7.94 -6.06
C SER A 92 -10.35 8.90 -7.20
N LYS A 93 -9.08 9.32 -7.37
CA LYS A 93 -8.70 10.21 -8.48
C LYS A 93 -8.93 9.54 -9.84
N MET A 94 -8.56 8.27 -9.98
CA MET A 94 -8.78 7.52 -11.21
C MET A 94 -10.28 7.33 -11.49
N ALA A 95 -11.07 6.96 -10.48
CA ALA A 95 -12.51 6.80 -10.62
C ALA A 95 -13.20 8.10 -11.04
N THR A 96 -12.82 9.24 -10.46
CA THR A 96 -13.33 10.56 -10.87
C THR A 96 -12.96 10.87 -12.32
N ALA A 97 -11.72 10.59 -12.76
CA ALA A 97 -11.31 10.79 -14.15
C ALA A 97 -12.14 9.92 -15.12
N PHE A 98 -12.32 8.63 -14.83
CA PHE A 98 -13.16 7.74 -15.63
C PHE A 98 -14.62 8.18 -15.66
N ALA A 99 -15.20 8.54 -14.51
CA ALA A 99 -16.56 9.06 -14.44
C ALA A 99 -16.71 10.32 -15.31
N SER A 100 -15.76 11.26 -15.23
CA SER A 100 -15.80 12.48 -16.05
C SER A 100 -15.74 12.21 -17.55
N LEU A 101 -14.98 11.21 -18.00
CA LEU A 101 -14.95 10.80 -19.40
C LEU A 101 -16.27 10.18 -19.86
N VAL A 102 -16.86 9.30 -19.04
CA VAL A 102 -18.15 8.66 -19.36
C VAL A 102 -19.27 9.69 -19.39
N PHE A 103 -19.38 10.54 -18.37
CA PHE A 103 -20.38 11.60 -18.32
C PHE A 103 -20.16 12.66 -19.43
N GLY A 104 -18.91 13.02 -19.73
CA GLY A 104 -18.57 13.92 -20.82
C GLY A 104 -18.94 13.35 -22.20
N ALA A 105 -18.69 12.07 -22.45
CA ALA A 105 -19.08 11.40 -23.69
C ALA A 105 -20.60 11.30 -23.85
N LEU A 106 -21.31 10.90 -22.79
CA LEU A 106 -22.78 10.82 -22.80
C LEU A 106 -23.43 12.20 -22.96
N SER A 107 -22.91 13.23 -22.28
CA SER A 107 -23.37 14.62 -22.42
C SER A 107 -23.05 15.20 -23.79
N GLY A 108 -21.87 14.91 -24.35
CA GLY A 108 -21.44 15.37 -25.67
C GLY A 108 -22.31 14.82 -26.80
N ILE A 109 -22.76 13.55 -26.72
CA ILE A 109 -23.69 12.97 -27.69
C ILE A 109 -25.08 13.64 -27.59
N GLY A 110 -25.57 13.91 -26.38
CA GLY A 110 -26.84 14.61 -26.18
C GLY A 110 -26.83 16.04 -26.70
N LEU A 111 -25.76 16.79 -26.42
CA LEU A 111 -25.59 18.17 -26.88
C LEU A 111 -25.30 18.24 -28.39
N ALA A 112 -24.55 17.30 -28.97
CA ALA A 112 -24.31 17.26 -30.42
C ALA A 112 -25.61 17.04 -31.21
N ASN A 113 -26.52 16.19 -30.73
CA ASN A 113 -27.84 16.01 -31.35
C ASN A 113 -28.71 17.27 -31.22
N TYR A 114 -28.60 18.02 -30.11
CA TYR A 114 -29.31 19.30 -29.93
C TYR A 114 -28.76 20.41 -30.85
N PHE A 115 -27.43 20.49 -31.00
CA PHE A 115 -26.78 21.48 -31.86
C PHE A 115 -26.89 21.15 -33.36
N ALA A 116 -26.93 19.86 -33.74
CA ALA A 116 -27.07 19.42 -35.13
C ALA A 116 -28.40 19.85 -35.77
N GLN A 117 -29.43 20.14 -34.97
CA GLN A 117 -30.71 20.68 -35.48
C GLN A 117 -30.62 22.18 -35.85
N SER A 118 -29.58 22.90 -35.46
CA SER A 118 -29.48 24.37 -35.64
C SER A 118 -28.66 24.84 -36.85
N ASN A 119 -27.85 23.98 -37.50
CA ASN A 119 -26.97 24.39 -38.59
C ASN A 119 -27.37 23.76 -39.93
N LYS A 120 -28.06 24.53 -40.79
CA LYS A 120 -28.11 24.25 -42.24
C LYS A 120 -26.75 24.60 -42.87
N PRO A 121 -26.23 23.80 -43.82
CA PRO A 121 -24.88 23.99 -44.35
C PRO A 121 -24.82 25.20 -45.29
N ILE A 122 -23.88 26.12 -45.02
CA ILE A 122 -23.44 27.13 -45.99
C ILE A 122 -22.28 26.53 -46.77
N SER A 123 -22.49 26.32 -48.06
CA SER A 123 -21.45 26.05 -49.05
C SER A 123 -20.54 27.26 -49.18
N SER A 124 -19.26 27.06 -48.89
CA SER A 124 -18.18 27.99 -49.24
C SER A 124 -16.99 27.15 -49.67
N THR A 125 -16.97 26.80 -50.96
CA THR A 125 -15.82 26.19 -51.62
C THR A 125 -14.75 27.28 -51.78
N GLY A 126 -13.73 27.25 -50.95
CA GLY A 126 -12.50 28.02 -51.13
C GLY A 126 -11.36 27.05 -51.45
N GLU A 127 -10.87 27.09 -52.69
CA GLU A 127 -9.63 26.41 -53.08
C GLU A 127 -8.43 27.15 -52.47
N ILE A 128 -7.61 26.43 -51.70
CA ILE A 128 -6.30 26.89 -51.26
C ILE A 128 -5.23 26.13 -52.03
N ASN A 129 -4.53 26.85 -52.92
CA ASN A 129 -3.28 26.39 -53.52
C ASN A 129 -2.18 26.50 -52.46
N VAL A 130 -1.57 25.37 -52.10
CA VAL A 130 -0.41 25.32 -51.20
C VAL A 130 0.82 25.06 -52.06
N GLU A 131 1.64 26.10 -52.24
CA GLU A 131 2.96 25.99 -52.85
C GLU A 131 3.90 25.32 -51.83
N ASN A 132 4.52 24.21 -52.26
CA ASN A 132 5.44 23.41 -51.45
C ASN A 132 6.64 24.26 -51.02
N THR A 133 6.79 24.47 -49.71
CA THR A 133 8.03 24.97 -49.10
C THR A 133 8.65 23.83 -48.30
N ASP A 134 9.82 23.38 -48.75
CA ASP A 134 10.59 22.34 -48.08
C ASP A 134 11.02 22.82 -46.69
N ILE A 135 10.32 22.34 -45.66
CA ILE A 135 10.75 22.50 -44.28
C ILE A 135 11.95 21.57 -44.08
N ILE A 136 13.16 22.11 -44.21
CA ILE A 136 14.39 21.43 -43.82
C ILE A 136 14.34 21.24 -42.30
N MET A 137 13.94 20.04 -41.91
CA MET A 137 13.97 19.56 -40.53
C MET A 137 15.44 19.45 -40.12
N LYS A 138 15.95 20.48 -39.44
CA LYS A 138 17.23 20.40 -38.73
C LYS A 138 17.12 19.27 -37.70
N THR A 139 17.68 18.13 -38.03
CA THR A 139 17.93 17.04 -37.09
C THR A 139 18.88 17.56 -36.02
N LEU A 140 18.36 17.81 -34.82
CA LEU A 140 19.21 17.95 -33.64
C LEU A 140 19.89 16.61 -33.39
N PRO A 141 21.22 16.57 -33.20
CA PRO A 141 21.91 15.33 -32.87
C PRO A 141 21.34 14.78 -31.57
N THR A 142 20.85 13.54 -31.64
CA THR A 142 20.34 12.79 -30.49
C THR A 142 21.48 12.59 -29.49
N PRO A 143 21.43 13.14 -28.27
CA PRO A 143 22.44 12.84 -27.28
C PRO A 143 22.31 11.37 -26.88
N GLN A 144 23.31 10.58 -27.24
CA GLN A 144 23.48 9.21 -26.75
C GLN A 144 23.79 9.29 -25.25
N PRO A 145 22.95 8.75 -24.35
CA PRO A 145 23.30 8.69 -22.94
C PRO A 145 24.47 7.71 -22.77
N GLU A 146 25.63 8.24 -22.42
CA GLU A 146 26.78 7.46 -22.01
C GLU A 146 26.42 6.78 -20.67
N PHE A 147 26.07 5.49 -20.71
CA PHE A 147 25.86 4.70 -19.50
C PHE A 147 27.20 4.51 -18.79
N LYS A 148 27.51 5.41 -17.86
CA LYS A 148 28.60 5.19 -16.91
C LYS A 148 28.23 4.03 -16.01
N LEU A 149 28.84 2.87 -16.26
CA LEU A 149 28.84 1.73 -15.34
C LEU A 149 29.65 2.12 -14.11
N GLY A 150 29.02 2.88 -13.21
CA GLY A 150 29.46 2.98 -11.82
C GLY A 150 29.05 1.71 -11.10
N GLN A 151 29.93 1.17 -10.25
CA GLN A 151 29.49 0.22 -9.25
C GLN A 151 28.47 0.92 -8.37
N ILE A 152 27.19 0.62 -8.57
CA ILE A 152 26.17 0.91 -7.57
C ILE A 152 26.53 -0.02 -6.42
N LYS A 153 27.30 0.51 -5.47
CA LYS A 153 27.38 -0.09 -4.16
C LYS A 153 25.96 0.00 -3.64
N ILE A 154 25.24 -1.11 -3.64
CA ILE A 154 24.00 -1.24 -2.87
C ILE A 154 24.42 -1.29 -1.40
N SER A 155 24.99 -0.18 -0.91
CA SER A 155 24.55 0.36 0.36
C SER A 155 23.26 1.03 -0.05
N ASP A 156 22.11 0.49 0.26
CA ASP A 156 21.77 0.36 1.66
C ASP A 156 21.10 -0.97 1.90
N LYS A 157 21.49 -1.61 3.02
CA LYS A 157 20.53 -2.39 3.78
C LYS A 157 19.23 -1.62 3.72
N VAL A 158 18.22 -2.19 3.08
CA VAL A 158 16.86 -1.80 3.39
C VAL A 158 16.78 -2.10 4.89
N GLU A 159 16.94 -1.08 5.74
CA GLU A 159 16.57 -1.12 7.15
C GLU A 159 15.03 -1.18 7.22
N GLN A 160 14.43 -2.12 6.49
CA GLN A 160 13.19 -2.73 6.90
C GLN A 160 13.58 -3.42 8.20
N GLY A 161 13.30 -2.71 9.30
CA GLY A 161 13.64 -3.13 10.65
C GLY A 161 13.40 -4.62 10.78
N TYR A 162 14.41 -5.34 11.27
CA TYR A 162 14.33 -6.78 11.42
C TYR A 162 13.03 -7.11 12.15
N PRO A 163 12.19 -8.01 11.61
CA PRO A 163 10.91 -8.33 12.22
C PRO A 163 11.17 -8.74 13.65
N THR A 164 10.47 -8.09 14.59
CA THR A 164 10.62 -8.43 15.99
C THR A 164 9.77 -9.66 16.26
N ASP A 165 10.43 -10.75 16.61
CA ASP A 165 9.81 -11.99 16.98
C ASP A 165 10.07 -12.31 18.44
N GLY A 166 9.07 -12.85 19.12
CA GLY A 166 9.22 -13.26 20.50
C GLY A 166 7.91 -13.37 21.25
N ARG A 167 8.05 -13.73 22.53
CA ARG A 167 6.91 -13.90 23.44
C ARG A 167 6.39 -12.54 23.88
N ILE A 168 5.07 -12.36 23.85
CA ILE A 168 4.43 -11.15 24.36
C ILE A 168 4.51 -11.14 25.90
N SER A 169 4.96 -10.04 26.50
CA SER A 169 4.99 -9.85 27.97
C SER A 169 3.65 -9.37 28.54
N ASN A 170 2.99 -8.45 27.85
CA ASN A 170 1.79 -7.77 28.33
C ASN A 170 0.50 -8.25 27.62
N ILE A 171 0.42 -9.55 27.35
CA ILE A 171 -0.70 -10.12 26.58
C ILE A 171 -2.06 -9.85 27.23
N GLU A 172 -2.15 -9.92 28.56
CA GLU A 172 -3.39 -9.67 29.30
C GLU A 172 -3.82 -8.20 29.24
N GLU A 173 -2.89 -7.26 29.35
CA GLU A 173 -3.15 -5.82 29.23
C GLU A 173 -3.72 -5.48 27.86
N VAL A 174 -3.05 -5.93 26.79
CA VAL A 174 -3.51 -5.74 25.41
C VAL A 174 -4.87 -6.39 25.20
N ARG A 175 -5.13 -7.56 25.81
CA ARG A 175 -6.44 -8.22 25.72
C ARG A 175 -7.54 -7.37 26.35
N GLN A 176 -7.30 -6.76 27.51
CA GLN A 176 -8.27 -5.89 28.16
C GLN A 176 -8.55 -4.63 27.34
N GLU A 177 -7.52 -4.03 26.74
CA GLU A 177 -7.69 -2.88 25.85
C GLU A 177 -8.57 -3.23 24.63
N ILE A 178 -8.34 -4.39 23.98
CA ILE A 178 -9.17 -4.85 22.87
C ILE A 178 -10.63 -5.06 23.31
N LYS A 179 -10.84 -5.68 24.48
CA LYS A 179 -12.18 -5.89 25.04
C LYS A 179 -12.90 -4.56 25.33
N ASN A 180 -12.18 -3.57 25.86
CA ASN A 180 -12.74 -2.24 26.14
C ASN A 180 -13.11 -1.49 24.87
N GLN A 181 -12.27 -1.55 23.83
CA GLN A 181 -12.57 -0.88 22.56
C GLN A 181 -13.76 -1.49 21.83
N ARG A 182 -14.02 -2.80 21.96
CA ARG A 182 -15.18 -3.46 21.33
C ARG A 182 -16.51 -3.24 22.04
N LYS A 183 -16.51 -2.70 23.26
CA LYS A 183 -17.72 -2.38 24.01
C LYS A 183 -18.31 -1.00 23.65
N HIS A 184 -17.56 -0.17 22.94
CA HIS A 184 -17.96 1.12 22.41
C HIS A 184 -18.23 1.02 20.90
#